data_AF-A0A651GI11-F1
#
_entry.id   AF-A0A651GI11-F1
#
_cell.length_a   1.000
_cell.length_b   1.000
_cell.length_c   1.000
_cell.angle_alpha   90.00
_cell.angle_beta   90.00
_cell.angle_gamma   90.00
#
_symmetry.space_group_name_H-M   'P 1'
#
loop_
_entity.id
_entity.type
_entity.pdbx_description
1 polymer ?
#
loop_
_entity_poly.entity_id
_entity_poly.type
_entity_poly.pdbx_seq_one_letter_code
_entity_poly.pdbx_strand_id
1 'polypeptide(L)'
;MSRATGVPGVVVTLLRLVGWATIVAGIVGVVRQRAEAQRVRRGELPPAARIVDDAPQHPYGALSQRLATWVPERPRTPAGRLLGFVWAAPLTLVGAGVALASGRVPRWDPALGCLVARDVGGPSGVALRSVGAQANAIGHVVLAGAAVPPAGLLAHEAVHVRQAERLGPLLVLAYLWLGARHGYRDHPLERAARLGARRAVRGSWNTIPIRRSCGATWTL
;
A
#
# COMPACT_ATOMS: atom_id res chain seq x y z
N MET A 1 -19.67 25.83 -41.10
CA MET A 1 -20.54 25.00 -40.21
C MET A 1 -19.65 24.20 -39.27
N SER A 2 -19.44 24.67 -38.03
CA SER A 2 -18.61 23.98 -37.05
C SER A 2 -19.53 23.20 -36.09
N ARG A 3 -19.50 21.87 -36.16
CA ARG A 3 -20.19 21.01 -35.18
C ARG A 3 -19.36 21.02 -33.90
N ALA A 4 -19.82 21.77 -32.90
CA ALA A 4 -19.35 21.62 -31.54
C ALA A 4 -19.73 20.21 -31.05
N THR A 5 -18.77 19.30 -31.02
CA THR A 5 -18.90 18.01 -30.33
C THR A 5 -18.83 18.27 -28.83
N GLY A 6 -19.91 18.79 -28.27
CA GLY A 6 -20.09 18.90 -26.83
C GLY A 6 -20.15 17.49 -26.24
N VAL A 7 -19.24 17.18 -25.31
CA VAL A 7 -19.38 15.99 -24.47
C VAL A 7 -20.77 16.06 -23.81
N PRO A 8 -21.65 15.06 -23.99
CA PRO A 8 -23.02 15.15 -23.49
C PRO A 8 -23.01 15.33 -21.97
N GLY A 9 -23.81 16.26 -21.45
CA GLY A 9 -23.81 16.65 -20.02
C GLY A 9 -24.00 15.49 -19.03
N VAL A 10 -24.54 14.36 -19.50
CA VAL A 10 -24.63 13.10 -18.77
C VAL A 10 -23.25 12.54 -18.41
N VAL A 11 -22.29 12.53 -19.35
CA VAL A 11 -20.94 12.00 -19.12
C VAL A 11 -20.20 12.83 -18.07
N VAL A 12 -20.30 14.16 -18.15
CA VAL A 12 -19.70 15.07 -17.16
C VAL A 12 -20.31 14.85 -15.77
N THR A 13 -21.63 14.68 -15.70
CA THR A 13 -22.33 14.40 -14.44
C THR A 13 -21.90 13.08 -13.82
N LEU A 14 -21.81 12.01 -14.63
CA LEU A 14 -21.37 10.70 -14.16
C LEU A 14 -19.93 10.73 -13.64
N LEU A 15 -19.01 11.40 -14.35
CA LEU A 15 -17.63 11.56 -13.90
C LEU A 15 -17.53 12.29 -12.55
N ARG A 16 -18.35 13.34 -12.36
CA ARG A 16 -18.43 14.06 -11.08
C ARG A 16 -18.95 13.17 -9.96
N LEU A 17 -20.00 12.38 -10.23
CA LEU A 17 -20.56 11.45 -9.24
C LEU A 17 -19.55 10.38 -8.83
N VAL A 18 -18.84 9.78 -9.79
CA VAL A 18 -17.77 8.80 -9.50
C VAL A 18 -16.63 9.44 -8.72
N GLY A 19 -16.25 10.67 -9.07
CA GLY A 19 -15.25 11.43 -8.33
C GLY A 19 -15.65 11.65 -6.87
N TRP A 20 -16.86 12.16 -6.63
CA TRP A 20 -17.39 12.36 -5.28
C TRP A 20 -17.51 11.06 -4.49
N ALA A 21 -18.03 9.99 -5.10
CA ALA A 21 -18.15 8.69 -4.45
C ALA A 21 -16.77 8.14 -4.03
N THR A 22 -15.74 8.36 -4.86
CA THR A 22 -14.36 7.95 -4.54
C THR A 22 -13.78 8.75 -3.37
N ILE A 23 -14.05 10.06 -3.32
CA ILE A 23 -13.65 10.92 -2.18
C ILE A 23 -14.32 10.43 -0.90
N VAL A 24 -15.64 10.19 -0.93
CA VAL A 24 -16.39 9.68 0.22
C VAL A 24 -15.87 8.32 0.67
N ALA A 25 -15.62 7.40 -0.26
CA ALA A 25 -15.00 6.11 0.05
C ALA A 25 -13.64 6.28 0.75
N GLY A 26 -12.80 7.20 0.26
CA GLY A 26 -11.53 7.51 0.90
C GLY A 26 -11.67 8.04 2.33
N ILE A 27 -12.60 8.96 2.57
CA ILE A 27 -12.88 9.49 3.91
C ILE A 27 -13.34 8.36 4.84
N VAL A 28 -14.30 7.53 4.40
CA VAL A 28 -14.80 6.39 5.19
C VAL A 28 -13.67 5.42 5.52
N GLY A 29 -12.82 5.08 4.54
CA GLY A 29 -11.66 4.22 4.73
C GLY A 29 -10.68 4.75 5.79
N VAL A 30 -10.32 6.04 5.70
CA VAL A 30 -9.41 6.68 6.67
C VAL A 30 -10.01 6.71 8.08
N VAL A 31 -11.29 7.05 8.22
CA VAL A 31 -11.97 7.07 9.52
C VAL A 31 -11.98 5.68 10.15
N ARG A 32 -12.31 4.64 9.36
CA ARG A 32 -12.28 3.24 9.83
C ARG A 32 -10.88 2.81 10.24
N GLN A 33 -9.87 3.07 9.41
CA GLN A 33 -8.49 2.73 9.73
C GLN A 33 -8.00 3.43 11.01
N ARG A 34 -8.33 4.71 11.19
CA ARG A 34 -7.99 5.45 12.41
C ARG A 34 -8.69 4.88 13.64
N ALA A 35 -9.97 4.54 13.55
CA ALA A 35 -10.70 3.90 14.63
C ALA A 35 -10.08 2.53 15.00
N GLU A 36 -9.74 1.71 14.00
CA GLU A 36 -9.04 0.44 14.21
C GLU A 36 -7.68 0.64 14.89
N ALA A 37 -6.89 1.63 14.44
CA ALA A 37 -5.60 1.96 15.04
C ALA A 37 -5.72 2.41 16.51
N GLN A 38 -6.76 3.18 16.85
CA GLN A 38 -7.05 3.56 18.24
C GLN A 38 -7.39 2.35 19.11
N ARG A 39 -8.22 1.43 18.61
CA ARG A 39 -8.57 0.18 19.32
C ARG A 39 -7.34 -0.70 19.58
N VAL A 40 -6.41 -0.77 18.61
CA VAL A 40 -5.11 -1.47 18.81
C VAL A 40 -4.28 -0.78 19.90
N ARG A 41 -4.20 0.56 19.91
CA ARG A 41 -3.47 1.30 20.96
C ARG A 41 -4.06 1.11 22.35
N ARG A 42 -5.38 0.95 22.46
CA ARG A 42 -6.08 0.65 23.72
C ARG A 42 -6.00 -0.82 24.13
N GLY A 43 -5.36 -1.69 23.32
CA GLY A 43 -5.26 -3.13 23.59
C GLY A 43 -6.52 -3.93 23.29
N GLU A 44 -7.55 -3.31 22.70
CA GLU A 44 -8.84 -3.96 22.37
C GLU A 44 -8.74 -4.85 21.12
N LEU A 45 -7.74 -4.62 20.28
CA LEU A 45 -7.48 -5.40 19.08
C LEU A 45 -5.99 -5.76 18.98
N PRO A 46 -5.64 -6.98 18.53
CA PRO A 46 -4.25 -7.32 18.28
C PRO A 46 -3.73 -6.56 17.05
N PRO A 47 -2.41 -6.29 16.93
CA PRO A 47 -1.84 -5.69 15.73
C PRO A 47 -2.18 -6.45 14.45
N ALA A 48 -2.38 -5.72 13.34
CA ALA A 48 -2.84 -6.31 12.08
C ALA A 48 -1.86 -7.35 11.49
N ALA A 49 -0.57 -7.24 11.81
CA ALA A 49 0.47 -8.20 11.45
C ALA A 49 0.31 -9.58 12.13
N ARG A 50 -0.43 -9.67 13.24
CA ARG A 50 -0.67 -10.95 13.95
C ARG A 50 -1.78 -11.79 13.30
N ILE A 51 -2.75 -11.15 12.63
CA ILE A 51 -3.98 -11.78 12.13
C ILE A 51 -3.92 -12.27 10.67
N VAL A 52 -2.72 -12.53 10.13
CA VAL A 52 -2.59 -12.87 8.70
C VAL A 52 -3.29 -14.19 8.37
N ASP A 53 -3.29 -15.12 9.32
CA ASP A 53 -3.85 -16.46 9.18
C ASP A 53 -5.34 -16.51 9.60
N ASP A 54 -5.85 -15.48 10.28
CA ASP A 54 -7.23 -15.42 10.78
C ASP A 54 -8.20 -15.22 9.62
N ALA A 55 -9.36 -15.89 9.62
CA ALA A 55 -10.40 -15.59 8.65
C ALA A 55 -10.84 -14.11 8.72
N PRO A 56 -11.21 -13.48 7.58
CA PRO A 56 -11.75 -12.12 7.62
C PRO A 56 -13.04 -12.08 8.44
N GLN A 57 -13.29 -10.96 9.12
CA GLN A 57 -14.48 -10.78 9.97
C GLN A 57 -15.77 -10.85 9.17
N HIS A 58 -15.71 -10.42 7.91
CA HIS A 58 -16.82 -10.51 6.97
C HIS A 58 -16.46 -11.37 5.77
N PRO A 59 -17.37 -12.24 5.31
CA PRO A 59 -17.12 -13.07 4.13
C PRO A 59 -16.75 -12.24 2.91
N TYR A 60 -15.72 -12.66 2.21
CA TYR A 60 -15.34 -12.08 0.93
C TYR A 60 -16.20 -12.63 -0.21
N GLY A 61 -16.51 -11.77 -1.17
CA GLY A 61 -16.88 -12.24 -2.50
C GLY A 61 -15.67 -12.82 -3.24
N ALA A 62 -15.92 -13.55 -4.32
CA ALA A 62 -14.87 -14.26 -5.07
C ALA A 62 -13.68 -13.37 -5.48
N LEU A 63 -13.95 -12.13 -5.92
CA LEU A 63 -12.89 -11.18 -6.28
C LEU A 63 -12.05 -10.76 -5.07
N SER A 64 -12.68 -10.37 -3.96
CA SER A 64 -11.97 -9.98 -2.73
C SER A 64 -11.15 -11.15 -2.17
N GLN A 65 -11.64 -12.39 -2.28
CA GLN A 65 -10.89 -13.59 -1.89
C GLN A 65 -9.63 -13.76 -2.75
N ARG A 66 -9.76 -13.62 -4.07
CA ARG A 66 -8.60 -13.68 -4.99
C ARG A 66 -7.60 -12.59 -4.66
N LEU A 67 -8.04 -11.35 -4.48
CA LEU A 67 -7.18 -10.22 -4.12
C LEU A 67 -6.48 -10.42 -2.77
N ALA A 68 -7.15 -11.01 -1.78
CA ALA A 68 -6.58 -11.27 -0.45
C ALA A 68 -5.40 -12.25 -0.46
N THR A 69 -5.32 -13.08 -1.49
CA THR A 69 -4.22 -14.05 -1.69
C THR A 69 -3.25 -13.65 -2.80
N TRP A 70 -3.54 -12.54 -3.50
CA TRP A 70 -2.79 -12.10 -4.67
C TRP A 70 -1.52 -11.36 -4.25
N VAL A 71 -0.42 -12.11 -4.14
CA VAL A 71 0.91 -11.56 -3.86
C VAL A 71 1.72 -11.51 -5.17
N PRO A 72 1.71 -10.39 -5.91
CA PRO A 72 2.41 -10.30 -7.19
C PRO A 72 3.92 -10.43 -7.04
N GLU A 73 4.53 -11.27 -7.89
CA GLU A 73 5.99 -11.42 -7.99
C GLU A 73 6.64 -10.19 -8.64
N ARG A 74 7.97 -10.06 -8.56
CA ARG A 74 8.69 -9.05 -9.34
C ARG A 74 8.68 -9.40 -10.84
N PRO A 75 8.51 -8.43 -11.77
CA PRO A 75 8.65 -8.72 -13.20
C PRO A 75 10.04 -9.29 -13.51
N ARG A 76 10.08 -10.46 -14.16
CA ARG A 76 11.32 -11.19 -14.45
C ARG A 76 12.09 -10.58 -15.62
N THR A 77 11.37 -10.08 -16.62
CA THR A 77 11.96 -9.51 -17.85
C THR A 77 12.25 -8.01 -17.71
N PRO A 78 13.28 -7.48 -18.41
CA PRO A 78 13.54 -6.03 -18.45
C PRO A 78 12.34 -5.23 -18.96
N ALA A 79 11.69 -5.70 -20.03
CA ALA A 79 10.51 -5.05 -20.59
C ALA A 79 9.36 -4.97 -19.58
N GLY A 80 9.09 -6.07 -18.84
CA GLY A 80 8.07 -6.08 -17.80
C GLY A 80 8.39 -5.13 -16.65
N ARG A 81 9.67 -5.00 -16.27
CA ARG A 81 10.11 -4.01 -15.27
C ARG A 81 9.89 -2.58 -15.75
N LEU A 82 10.24 -2.29 -17.00
CA LEU A 82 10.02 -0.96 -17.58
C LEU A 82 8.54 -0.60 -17.65
N LEU A 83 7.70 -1.51 -18.16
CA LEU A 83 6.25 -1.30 -18.23
C LEU A 83 5.65 -1.09 -16.83
N GLY A 84 6.03 -1.89 -15.85
CA GLY A 84 5.59 -1.70 -14.46
C GLY A 84 6.01 -0.35 -13.89
N PHE A 85 7.23 0.11 -14.20
CA PHE A 85 7.73 1.41 -13.77
C PHE A 85 6.95 2.56 -14.41
N VAL A 86 6.79 2.54 -15.73
CA VAL A 86 6.03 3.56 -16.48
C VAL A 86 4.58 3.59 -16.01
N TRP A 87 3.96 2.43 -15.82
CA TRP A 87 2.58 2.34 -15.37
C TRP A 87 2.38 2.88 -13.95
N ALA A 88 3.33 2.64 -13.05
CA ALA A 88 3.31 3.17 -11.69
C ALA A 88 3.91 4.59 -11.57
N ALA A 89 4.39 5.19 -12.66
CA ALA A 89 5.12 6.46 -12.64
C ALA A 89 4.32 7.62 -12.01
N PRO A 90 3.01 7.81 -12.30
CA PRO A 90 2.25 8.90 -11.68
C PRO A 90 2.24 8.85 -10.15
N LEU A 91 2.05 7.66 -9.58
CA LEU A 91 2.11 7.47 -8.12
C LEU A 91 3.54 7.62 -7.61
N THR A 92 4.53 7.12 -8.37
CA THR A 92 5.95 7.23 -8.00
C THR A 92 6.40 8.69 -7.87
N LEU A 93 5.93 9.57 -8.77
CA LEU A 93 6.19 11.01 -8.70
C LEU A 93 5.58 11.63 -7.44
N VAL A 94 4.35 11.25 -7.08
CA VAL A 94 3.73 11.69 -5.83
C VAL A 94 4.55 11.22 -4.62
N GLY A 95 4.93 9.95 -4.57
CA GLY A 95 5.75 9.40 -3.49
C GLY A 95 7.11 10.08 -3.37
N ALA A 96 7.77 10.35 -4.48
CA ALA A 96 9.04 11.08 -4.52
C ALA A 96 8.86 12.52 -4.03
N GLY A 97 7.81 13.21 -4.47
CA GLY A 97 7.46 14.55 -3.99
C GLY A 97 7.23 14.59 -2.47
N VAL A 98 6.49 13.63 -1.92
CA VAL A 98 6.26 13.52 -0.47
C VAL A 98 7.56 13.26 0.30
N ALA A 99 8.44 12.39 -0.22
CA ALA A 99 9.74 12.15 0.39
C ALA A 99 10.60 13.42 0.43
N LEU A 100 10.70 14.11 -0.71
CA LEU A 100 11.48 15.34 -0.85
C LEU A 100 10.91 16.47 0.03
N ALA A 101 9.59 16.64 0.06
CA ALA A 101 8.93 17.58 0.96
C ALA A 101 9.16 17.27 2.45
N SER A 102 9.50 16.02 2.77
CA SER A 102 9.90 15.59 4.11
C SER A 102 11.42 15.68 4.35
N GLY A 103 12.17 16.30 3.43
CA GLY A 103 13.62 16.45 3.49
C GLY A 103 14.40 15.16 3.21
N ARG A 104 13.77 14.15 2.60
CA ARG A 104 14.37 12.82 2.37
C ARG A 104 14.52 12.53 0.90
N VAL A 105 15.71 12.05 0.51
CA VAL A 105 15.97 11.54 -0.83
C VAL A 105 15.74 10.03 -0.83
N PRO A 106 14.75 9.51 -1.58
CA PRO A 106 14.55 8.07 -1.70
C PRO A 106 15.78 7.40 -2.33
N ARG A 107 16.20 6.27 -1.76
CA ARG A 107 17.34 5.48 -2.28
C ARG A 107 16.87 4.13 -2.78
N TRP A 108 17.45 3.67 -3.88
CA TRP A 108 17.11 2.36 -4.44
C TRP A 108 17.58 1.25 -3.51
N ASP A 109 16.66 0.35 -3.16
CA ASP A 109 16.91 -0.88 -2.45
C ASP A 109 16.81 -2.04 -3.46
N PRO A 110 17.92 -2.68 -3.86
CA PRO A 110 17.90 -3.73 -4.87
C PRO A 110 17.20 -5.01 -4.40
N ALA A 111 17.20 -5.28 -3.09
CA ALA A 111 16.57 -6.47 -2.51
C ALA A 111 15.05 -6.34 -2.54
N LEU A 112 14.52 -5.16 -2.24
CA LEU A 112 13.09 -4.87 -2.33
C LEU A 112 12.64 -4.51 -3.76
N GLY A 113 13.58 -4.02 -4.58
CA GLY A 113 13.36 -3.53 -5.94
C GLY A 113 12.54 -2.24 -5.98
N CYS A 114 12.70 -1.36 -5.00
CA CYS A 114 11.97 -0.11 -4.89
C CYS A 114 12.84 0.99 -4.27
N LEU A 115 12.38 2.24 -4.32
CA LEU A 115 13.01 3.35 -3.62
C LEU A 115 12.53 3.37 -2.16
N VAL A 116 13.42 3.63 -1.21
CA VAL A 116 13.09 3.73 0.22
C VAL A 116 13.59 5.07 0.75
N ALA A 117 12.68 5.86 1.30
CA ALA A 117 12.98 7.05 2.08
C ALA A 117 12.75 6.72 3.57
N ARG A 118 13.82 6.77 4.36
CA ARG A 118 13.81 6.39 5.79
C ARG A 118 13.72 7.63 6.68
N ASP A 119 13.17 7.43 7.88
CA ASP A 119 13.01 8.46 8.91
C ASP A 119 12.22 9.69 8.38
N VAL A 120 11.16 9.42 7.62
CA VAL A 120 10.24 10.43 7.09
C VAL A 120 9.44 11.06 8.24
N GLY A 121 9.67 12.35 8.48
CA GLY A 121 9.03 13.14 9.53
C GLY A 121 7.95 14.10 9.01
N GLY A 122 7.74 15.20 9.76
CA GLY A 122 6.85 16.29 9.36
C GLY A 122 5.39 15.87 9.15
N PRO A 123 4.64 16.55 8.27
CA PRO A 123 3.24 16.24 7.97
C PRO A 123 3.02 14.79 7.51
N SER A 124 3.95 14.24 6.73
CA SER A 124 3.92 12.85 6.26
C SER A 124 4.01 11.85 7.42
N GLY A 125 4.95 12.07 8.33
CA GLY A 125 5.09 11.27 9.54
C GLY A 125 3.87 11.38 10.46
N VAL A 126 3.28 12.57 10.59
CA VAL A 126 2.03 12.80 11.34
C VAL A 126 0.87 12.02 10.72
N ALA A 127 0.72 12.10 9.39
CA ALA A 127 -0.33 11.39 8.65
C ALA A 127 -0.22 9.87 8.86
N LEU A 128 0.97 9.29 8.71
CA LEU A 128 1.21 7.86 8.96
C LEU A 128 0.79 7.47 10.38
N ARG A 129 1.28 8.20 11.40
CA ARG A 129 0.94 7.92 12.80
C ARG A 129 -0.55 8.04 13.09
N SER A 130 -1.25 8.98 12.44
CA SER A 130 -2.68 9.22 12.66
C SER A 130 -3.55 8.02 12.29
N VAL A 131 -3.11 7.21 11.33
CA VAL A 131 -3.79 5.98 10.89
C VAL A 131 -3.12 4.70 11.41
N GLY A 132 -2.15 4.84 12.32
CA GLY A 132 -1.42 3.71 12.90
C GLY A 132 -0.39 3.05 11.96
N ALA A 133 -0.07 3.69 10.84
CA ALA A 133 0.93 3.22 9.90
C ALA A 133 2.35 3.64 10.34
N GLN A 134 3.34 2.81 9.99
CA GLN A 134 4.77 3.08 10.22
C GLN A 134 5.55 3.25 8.92
N ALA A 135 4.99 2.76 7.82
CA ALA A 135 5.46 2.99 6.47
C ALA A 135 4.25 3.03 5.52
N ASN A 136 4.49 3.48 4.29
CA ASN A 136 3.52 3.43 3.20
C ASN A 136 4.25 3.43 1.84
N ALA A 137 3.75 2.65 0.90
CA ALA A 137 4.22 2.64 -0.48
C ALA A 137 3.34 3.53 -1.38
N ILE A 138 3.96 4.44 -2.13
CA ILE A 138 3.32 5.26 -3.15
C ILE A 138 4.07 5.06 -4.46
N GLY A 139 3.50 4.24 -5.36
CA GLY A 139 4.19 3.81 -6.58
C GLY A 139 5.43 2.98 -6.23
N HIS A 140 6.60 3.41 -6.70
CA HIS A 140 7.89 2.78 -6.37
C HIS A 140 8.58 3.36 -5.12
N VAL A 141 7.98 4.33 -4.43
CA VAL A 141 8.59 4.97 -3.25
C VAL A 141 7.95 4.45 -1.97
N VAL A 142 8.75 3.84 -1.11
CA VAL A 142 8.39 3.47 0.25
C VAL A 142 8.85 4.57 1.20
N LEU A 143 7.89 5.16 1.90
CA LEU A 143 8.12 6.14 2.96
C LEU A 143 8.08 5.41 4.29
N ALA A 144 9.16 5.42 5.05
CA ALA A 144 9.21 4.79 6.37
C ALA A 144 9.49 5.83 7.45
N GLY A 145 8.70 5.82 8.52
CA GLY A 145 8.84 6.77 9.64
C GLY A 145 10.05 6.51 10.54
N ALA A 146 10.63 5.30 10.49
CA ALA A 146 11.81 4.93 11.28
C ALA A 146 13.09 4.96 10.45
N ALA A 147 14.23 5.22 11.10
CA ALA A 147 15.55 5.15 10.47
C ALA A 147 15.92 3.70 10.10
N VAL A 148 15.55 2.75 10.95
CA VAL A 148 15.73 1.30 10.74
C VAL A 148 14.37 0.61 10.86
N PRO A 149 13.54 0.65 9.81
CA PRO A 149 12.25 -0.04 9.80
C PRO A 149 12.45 -1.56 9.84
N PRO A 150 11.55 -2.32 10.50
CA PRO A 150 11.60 -3.77 10.50
C PRO A 150 11.58 -4.35 9.08
N ALA A 151 12.36 -5.39 8.83
CA ALA A 151 12.43 -6.01 7.51
C ALA A 151 11.07 -6.54 7.02
N GLY A 152 10.24 -7.08 7.93
CA GLY A 152 8.88 -7.51 7.62
C GLY A 152 7.96 -6.35 7.19
N LEU A 153 8.14 -5.15 7.78
CA LEU A 153 7.41 -3.94 7.36
C LEU A 153 7.84 -3.52 5.95
N LEU A 154 9.14 -3.48 5.66
CA LEU A 154 9.61 -3.16 4.31
C LEU A 154 9.20 -4.19 3.27
N ALA A 155 9.16 -5.47 3.62
CA ALA A 155 8.65 -6.53 2.74
C ALA A 155 7.15 -6.37 2.48
N HIS A 156 6.36 -5.92 3.46
CA HIS A 156 4.95 -5.59 3.28
C HIS A 156 4.78 -4.44 2.29
N GLU A 157 5.50 -3.32 2.49
CA GLU A 157 5.45 -2.18 1.57
C GLU A 157 5.93 -2.54 0.15
N ALA A 158 6.93 -3.42 0.03
CA ALA A 158 7.38 -3.90 -1.27
C ALA A 158 6.27 -4.64 -2.04
N VAL A 159 5.37 -5.36 -1.36
CA VAL A 159 4.20 -5.96 -2.04
C VAL A 159 3.27 -4.88 -2.60
N HIS A 160 3.05 -3.78 -1.87
CA HIS A 160 2.27 -2.65 -2.40
C HIS A 160 2.92 -1.99 -3.61
N VAL A 161 4.26 -1.88 -3.65
CA VAL A 161 4.98 -1.48 -4.87
C VAL A 161 4.67 -2.44 -6.03
N ARG A 162 4.68 -3.75 -5.78
CA ARG A 162 4.32 -4.75 -6.80
C ARG A 162 2.87 -4.64 -7.22
N GLN A 163 1.94 -4.33 -6.32
CA GLN A 163 0.55 -4.07 -6.69
C GLN A 163 0.44 -2.81 -7.57
N ALA A 164 1.21 -1.75 -7.26
CA ALA A 164 1.27 -0.52 -8.06
C ALA A 164 1.83 -0.77 -9.47
N GLU A 165 2.80 -1.67 -9.64
CA GLU A 165 3.27 -2.05 -10.99
C GLU A 165 2.21 -2.73 -11.85
N ARG A 166 1.15 -3.30 -11.27
CA ARG A 166 0.07 -3.99 -12.02
C ARG A 166 -1.15 -3.12 -12.19
N LEU A 167 -1.52 -2.38 -11.14
CA LEU A 167 -2.72 -1.57 -11.12
C LEU A 167 -2.45 -0.10 -11.49
N GLY A 168 -1.20 0.36 -11.39
CA GLY A 168 -0.82 1.74 -11.69
C GLY A 168 -1.66 2.70 -10.85
N PRO A 169 -2.15 3.81 -11.44
CA PRO A 169 -3.04 4.75 -10.75
C PRO A 169 -4.35 4.13 -10.23
N LEU A 170 -4.82 3.03 -10.84
CA LEU A 170 -6.05 2.35 -10.40
C LEU A 170 -5.88 1.69 -9.02
N LEU A 171 -4.65 1.51 -8.53
CA LEU A 171 -4.39 1.04 -7.17
C LEU A 171 -5.07 1.94 -6.14
N VAL A 172 -5.00 3.27 -6.31
CA VAL A 172 -5.61 4.21 -5.38
C VAL A 172 -7.13 4.01 -5.34
N LEU A 173 -7.76 3.91 -6.51
CA LEU A 173 -9.20 3.67 -6.59
C LEU A 173 -9.59 2.35 -5.91
N ALA A 174 -8.89 1.25 -6.24
CA ALA A 174 -9.13 -0.04 -5.62
C ALA A 174 -8.96 0.01 -4.10
N TYR A 175 -7.91 0.67 -3.61
CA TYR A 175 -7.61 0.77 -2.18
C TYR A 175 -8.68 1.57 -1.41
N LEU A 176 -9.11 2.72 -1.93
CA LEU A 176 -10.13 3.53 -1.26
C LEU A 176 -11.47 2.79 -1.16
N TRP A 177 -11.92 2.18 -2.26
CA TRP A 177 -13.20 1.46 -2.29
C TRP A 177 -13.18 0.18 -1.44
N LEU A 178 -12.10 -0.59 -1.49
CA LEU A 178 -11.95 -1.79 -0.67
C LEU A 178 -11.79 -1.45 0.82
N GLY A 179 -11.08 -0.38 1.17
CA GLY A 179 -10.96 0.13 2.53
C GLY A 179 -12.29 0.62 3.09
N ALA A 180 -13.05 1.37 2.30
CA ALA A 180 -14.40 1.79 2.66
C ALA A 180 -15.33 0.60 2.93
N ARG A 181 -15.19 -0.48 2.16
CA ARG A 181 -16.02 -1.68 2.29
C ARG A 181 -15.62 -2.57 3.46
N HIS A 182 -14.33 -2.91 3.57
CA HIS A 182 -13.84 -3.98 4.44
C HIS A 182 -13.09 -3.51 5.68
N GLY A 183 -12.75 -2.21 5.79
CA GLY A 183 -11.84 -1.74 6.84
C GLY A 183 -10.39 -2.13 6.56
N TYR A 184 -9.45 -1.66 7.39
CA TYR A 184 -8.02 -1.82 7.12
C TYR A 184 -7.52 -3.24 7.43
N ARG A 185 -8.00 -3.83 8.53
CA ARG A 185 -7.63 -5.20 8.92
C ARG A 185 -7.97 -6.24 7.87
N ASP A 186 -9.17 -6.13 7.29
CA ASP A 186 -9.71 -7.05 6.29
C ASP A 186 -9.67 -6.46 4.87
N HIS A 187 -8.86 -5.45 4.63
CA HIS A 187 -8.63 -4.96 3.28
C HIS A 187 -7.91 -6.06 2.46
N PRO A 188 -8.46 -6.54 1.33
CA PRO A 188 -7.85 -7.64 0.58
C PRO A 188 -6.39 -7.39 0.18
N LEU A 189 -6.08 -6.20 -0.36
CA LEU A 189 -4.70 -5.88 -0.74
C LEU A 189 -3.72 -5.81 0.45
N GLU A 190 -4.18 -5.42 1.65
CA GLU A 190 -3.39 -5.43 2.88
C GLU A 190 -3.10 -6.85 3.34
N ARG A 191 -4.11 -7.72 3.27
CA ARG A 191 -3.94 -9.14 3.61
C ARG A 191 -2.93 -9.81 2.69
N ALA A 192 -3.00 -9.55 1.39
CA ALA A 192 -1.99 -10.02 0.43
C ALA A 192 -0.59 -9.47 0.74
N ALA A 193 -0.48 -8.20 1.10
CA ALA A 193 0.81 -7.59 1.48
C ALA A 193 1.38 -8.23 2.75
N ARG A 194 0.56 -8.48 3.77
CA ARG A 194 0.99 -9.20 4.99
C ARG A 194 1.39 -10.64 4.69
N LEU A 195 0.65 -11.34 3.82
CA LEU A 195 0.99 -12.70 3.38
C LEU A 195 2.36 -12.73 2.67
N GLY A 196 2.61 -11.80 1.75
CA GLY A 196 3.90 -11.67 1.07
C GLY A 196 5.05 -11.36 2.02
N ALA A 197 4.84 -10.42 2.96
CA ALA A 197 5.82 -10.11 3.99
C ALA A 197 6.19 -11.32 4.86
N ARG A 198 5.19 -12.11 5.28
CA ARG A 198 5.43 -13.35 6.03
C ARG A 198 6.24 -14.36 5.23
N ARG A 199 5.91 -14.55 3.94
CA ARG A 199 6.66 -15.45 3.06
C ARG A 199 8.13 -15.01 2.91
N ALA A 200 8.38 -13.71 2.81
CA ALA A 200 9.72 -13.13 2.72
C ALA A 200 10.53 -13.34 4.01
N VAL A 201 9.93 -13.06 5.17
CA VAL A 201 10.60 -13.27 6.48
C VAL A 201 10.92 -14.75 6.72
N ARG A 202 10.07 -15.68 6.28
CA ARG A 202 10.30 -17.13 6.39
C ARG A 202 11.27 -17.69 5.34
N GLY A 203 11.82 -16.86 4.44
CA GLY A 203 12.76 -17.30 3.40
C GLY A 203 12.10 -18.04 2.21
N SER A 204 10.77 -18.08 2.14
CA SER A 204 10.00 -18.77 1.08
C SER A 204 9.64 -17.89 -0.13
N TRP A 205 10.09 -16.64 -0.12
CA TRP A 205 9.87 -15.69 -1.22
C TRP A 205 11.17 -15.55 -2.01
N ASN A 206 11.17 -16.05 -3.24
CA ASN A 206 12.34 -16.34 -4.09
C ASN A 206 13.23 -15.14 -4.48
N THR A 207 13.16 -13.98 -3.81
CA THR A 207 13.96 -12.79 -4.18
C THR A 207 14.43 -11.88 -3.05
N ILE A 208 14.21 -12.22 -1.77
CA ILE A 208 14.68 -11.36 -0.67
C ILE A 208 15.57 -12.17 0.29
N PRO A 209 16.90 -12.19 0.11
CA PRO A 209 17.79 -12.53 1.21
C PRO A 209 17.74 -11.35 2.20
N ILE A 210 16.83 -11.40 3.17
CA ILE A 210 16.90 -10.50 4.32
C ILE A 210 18.16 -10.95 5.07
N ARG A 211 19.26 -10.19 4.91
CA ARG A 211 20.47 -10.43 5.69
C ARG A 211 20.05 -10.40 7.16
N ARG A 212 20.22 -11.52 7.88
CA ARG A 212 20.06 -11.57 9.33
C ARG A 212 21.16 -10.68 9.92
N SER A 213 20.87 -9.40 10.14
CA SER A 213 21.70 -8.57 10.99
C SER A 213 21.64 -9.17 12.40
N CYS A 214 22.80 -9.43 12.98
CA CYS A 214 23.01 -10.14 14.23
C CYS A 214 22.02 -9.80 15.35
N GLY A 215 21.54 -10.85 16.03
CA GLY A 215 21.35 -10.84 17.49
C GLY A 215 20.21 -9.98 18.06
N ALA A 216 18.98 -10.13 17.58
CA ALA A 216 17.81 -9.74 18.36
C ALA A 216 16.81 -10.91 18.41
N THR A 217 16.73 -11.51 19.59
CA THR A 217 15.71 -12.48 19.99
C THR A 217 14.34 -11.82 19.84
N TRP A 218 13.46 -12.43 19.04
CA TRP A 218 12.09 -11.97 18.86
C TRP A 218 11.26 -12.37 20.08
N THR A 219 10.69 -11.40 20.79
CA THR A 219 9.53 -11.62 21.66
C THR A 219 8.25 -11.28 20.89
N LEU A 220 7.31 -12.23 20.89
CA LEU A 220 6.10 -12.30 20.06
C LEU A 220 5.07 -11.21 20.34
#